data_AF-A0A6G3QG46-F1
#
_entry.id   AF-A0A6G3QG46-F1
#
_cell.length_a   1.000
_cell.length_b   1.000
_cell.length_c   1.000
_cell.angle_alpha   90.00
_cell.angle_beta   90.00
_cell.angle_gamma   90.00
#
_symmetry.space_group_name_H-M   'P 1'
#
loop_
_entity.id
_entity.type
_entity.pdbx_description
1 polymer ?
#
loop_
_entity_poly.entity_id
_entity_poly.type
_entity_poly.pdbx_seq_one_letter_code
_entity_poly.pdbx_strand_id
1 'polypeptide(L)' 'MNLRLPDDVHEMAVAAATADDRSLNSWLIAVVRRAAESGETPNHAGGDSAIPAPLRGSDPSPRP' A
#
# COMPACT_ATOMS: atom_id res chain seq x y z
N MET A 1 13.25 -9.70 19.69
CA MET A 1 12.15 -8.72 19.80
C MET A 1 10.96 -9.48 20.35
N ASN A 2 10.34 -9.00 21.43
CA ASN A 2 9.21 -9.69 22.07
C ASN A 2 7.93 -8.90 21.84
N LEU A 3 7.11 -9.39 20.91
CA LEU A 3 5.76 -8.87 20.68
C LEU A 3 4.78 -9.61 21.59
N ARG A 4 3.94 -8.87 22.31
CA ARG A 4 2.82 -9.44 23.06
C ARG A 4 1.56 -9.23 22.25
N LEU A 5 0.94 -10.35 21.87
CA LEU A 5 -0.34 -10.37 21.18
C LEU A 5 -1.38 -10.96 22.13
N PRO A 6 -2.61 -10.44 22.13
CA PRO A 6 -3.76 -11.17 22.65
C PRO A 6 -3.88 -12.55 21.98
N ASP A 7 -4.34 -13.56 22.71
CA ASP A 7 -4.35 -14.95 22.24
C ASP A 7 -5.21 -15.14 20.98
N ASP A 8 -6.36 -14.47 20.91
CA ASP A 8 -7.23 -14.44 19.75
C ASP A 8 -6.54 -13.90 18.49
N VAL A 9 -5.77 -12.81 18.65
CA VAL A 9 -4.98 -12.22 17.57
C VAL A 9 -3.81 -13.14 17.18
N HIS A 10 -3.21 -13.83 18.15
CA HIS A 10 -2.15 -14.80 17.88
C HIS A 10 -2.66 -15.97 17.03
N GLU A 11 -3.79 -16.57 17.39
CA GLU A 11 -4.41 -17.67 16.63
C GLU A 11 -4.77 -17.25 15.21
N MET A 12 -5.34 -16.04 15.04
CA MET A 12 -5.60 -15.48 13.72
C MET A 12 -4.32 -15.31 12.88
N ALA A 13 -3.23 -14.83 13.50
CA ALA A 13 -1.96 -14.64 12.81
C ALA A 13 -1.31 -15.98 12.43
N VAL A 14 -1.42 -17.00 13.28
CA VAL A 14 -0.95 -18.36 12.98
C VAL A 14 -1.70 -18.94 11.79
N ALA A 15 -3.04 -18.87 11.80
CA ALA A 15 -3.87 -19.36 10.71
C ALA A 15 -3.56 -18.67 9.38
N ALA A 16 -3.39 -17.34 9.40
CA ALA A 16 -3.04 -16.56 8.21
C ALA A 16 -1.64 -16.90 7.67
N ALA A 17 -0.66 -17.14 8.56
CA ALA A 17 0.69 -17.56 8.16
C ALA A 17 0.70 -18.96 7.54
N THR A 18 -0.05 -19.92 8.11
CA THR A 18 -0.20 -21.25 7.55
C THR A 18 -0.88 -21.23 6.18
N ALA A 19 -1.89 -20.38 6.00
CA ALA A 19 -2.56 -20.23 4.70
C ALA A 19 -1.62 -19.67 3.60
N ASP A 20 -0.60 -18.90 3.98
CA ASP A 20 0.43 -18.36 3.09
C ASP A 20 1.67 -19.28 2.99
N ASP A 21 1.62 -20.51 3.52
CA ASP A 21 2.70 -21.50 3.59
C ASP A 21 4.02 -20.93 4.16
N ARG A 22 3.89 -20.09 5.19
CA ARG A 22 5.02 -19.38 5.81
C ARG A 22 5.04 -19.58 7.31
N SER A 23 6.24 -19.39 7.87
CA SER A 23 6.37 -19.23 9.32
C SER A 23 5.66 -17.94 9.78
N LEU A 24 5.10 -17.95 10.99
CA LEU A 24 4.47 -16.79 11.60
C LEU A 24 5.40 -15.56 11.62
N ASN A 25 6.68 -15.76 11.91
CA ASN A 25 7.66 -14.67 11.96
C ASN A 25 7.87 -14.03 10.58
N SER A 26 8.09 -14.84 9.54
CA SER A 26 8.23 -14.36 8.16
C SER A 26 6.97 -13.66 7.67
N TRP A 27 5.80 -14.20 8.01
CA TRP A 27 4.52 -13.60 7.67
C TRP A 27 4.33 -12.22 8.35
N LEU A 28 4.63 -12.11 9.65
CA LEU A 28 4.56 -10.85 10.39
C LEU A 28 5.48 -9.77 9.79
N ILE A 29 6.71 -10.14 9.40
CA ILE A 29 7.64 -9.21 8.75
C ILE A 29 7.06 -8.67 7.43
N ALA A 30 6.46 -9.55 6.62
CA ALA A 30 5.85 -9.15 5.36
C ALA A 30 4.65 -8.21 5.57
N VAL A 31 3.79 -8.50 6.56
CA VAL A 31 2.66 -7.65 6.92
C VAL A 31 3.12 -6.29 7.40
N VAL A 32 4.10 -6.22 8.31
CA VAL A 32 4.66 -4.95 8.82
C VAL A 32 5.26 -4.13 7.69
N ARG A 33 6.03 -4.77 6.80
CA ARG A 33 6.61 -4.09 5.63
C ARG A 33 5.52 -3.49 4.73
N ARG A 34 4.50 -4.27 4.39
CA ARG A 34 3.37 -3.81 3.58
C ARG A 34 2.62 -2.66 4.24
N ALA A 35 2.39 -2.74 5.56
CA ALA A 35 1.72 -1.68 6.31
C ALA A 35 2.56 -0.38 6.34
N ALA A 36 3.88 -0.50 6.50
CA ALA A 36 4.80 0.64 6.45
C ALA A 36 4.84 1.29 5.06
N GLU A 37 4.90 0.48 4.00
CA GLU A 37 4.85 0.95 2.60
C GLU A 37 3.48 1.58 2.26
N SER A 38 2.38 1.06 2.83
CA SER A 38 1.03 1.62 2.62
C SER A 38 0.78 2.89 3.46
N GLY A 39 1.47 3.03 4.58
CA GLY A 39 1.45 4.21 5.45
C GLY A 39 2.12 5.45 4.86
N GLU A 40 2.82 5.32 3.73
CA GLU A 40 3.30 6.45 2.91
C GLU A 40 2.18 7.13 2.11
N THR A 41 0.91 6.84 2.44
CA THR A 41 -0.20 7.76 2.15
C THR A 41 -0.66 8.43 3.44
N PRO A 42 0.06 9.45 3.94
CA PRO A 42 -0.49 10.32 4.96
C PRO A 42 -1.62 11.09 4.31
N ASN A 43 -2.86 10.80 4.70
CA ASN A 43 -3.93 11.79 4.89
C ASN A 43 -3.74 13.11 4.11
N HIS A 44 -3.77 13.10 2.77
CA HIS A 44 -3.79 14.34 1.98
C HIS A 44 -5.22 14.81 1.84
N ALA A 45 -5.77 15.28 2.95
CA ALA A 45 -6.84 16.26 2.89
C ALA A 45 -6.20 17.60 2.45
N GLY A 46 -6.08 17.80 1.13
CA GLY A 46 -5.95 19.13 0.55
C GLY A 46 -4.77 19.36 -0.38
N GLY A 47 -5.04 19.32 -1.69
CA GLY A 47 -4.26 20.10 -2.65
C GLY A 47 -3.78 19.31 -3.85
N ASP A 48 -4.59 19.35 -4.91
CA ASP A 48 -4.14 19.31 -6.30
C ASP A 48 -3.41 18.05 -6.75
N SER A 49 -4.17 16.98 -7.00
CA SER A 49 -3.88 16.14 -8.18
C SER A 49 -4.18 16.99 -9.42
N ALA A 50 -3.29 17.93 -9.71
CA ALA A 50 -3.09 18.39 -11.06
C ALA A 50 -2.58 17.18 -11.84
N ILE A 51 -3.52 16.38 -12.34
CA ILE A 51 -3.26 15.59 -13.55
C ILE A 51 -2.78 16.62 -14.56
N PRO A 52 -1.52 16.64 -15.01
CA PRO A 52 -1.19 17.46 -16.15
C PRO A 52 -2.03 16.89 -17.29
N ALA A 53 -3.05 17.63 -17.70
CA ALA A 53 -3.85 17.29 -18.86
C ALA A 53 -2.88 16.97 -20.00
N PRO A 54 -3.11 15.89 -20.79
CA PRO A 54 -2.31 15.71 -21.98
C PRO A 54 -2.44 17.00 -22.78
N LEU A 55 -1.32 17.71 -22.98
CA LEU A 55 -1.21 18.85 -23.88
C LEU A 55 -1.47 18.30 -25.28
N ARG A 56 -2.75 18.12 -25.58
CA ARG A 56 -3.27 17.79 -26.89
C ARG A 56 -3.01 19.04 -27.70
N GLY A 57 -1.85 19.04 -28.37
CA GLY A 57 -1.46 20.04 -29.34
C GLY A 57 -2.61 20.23 -30.30
N SER A 58 -3.33 21.32 -30.09
CA SER A 58 -4.22 21.90 -31.07
C SER A 58 -3.33 22.40 -32.19
N ASP A 59 -3.13 21.58 -33.22
CA ASP A 59 -2.79 22.11 -34.54
C ASP A 59 -4.11 22.41 -35.25
N PRO A 60 -4.50 23.69 -35.29
CA PRO A 60 -5.16 24.18 -36.47
C PRO A 60 -4.34 25.38 -36.96
N SER A 61 -3.54 25.16 -37.99
CA SER A 61 -3.26 26.25 -38.91
C SER A 61 -3.33 25.77 -40.36
N PRO A 62 -4.26 26.32 -41.15
CA PRO A 62 -4.45 25.96 -42.54
C PRO A 62 -3.61 26.83 -43.49
N ARG A 63 -3.05 26.18 -44.53
CA ARG A 63 -2.70 26.73 -45.87
C ARG A 63 -1.57 27.78 -45.96
N PRO A 64 -0.96 28.06 -47.15
CA PRO A 64 -1.41 27.83 -48.55
C PRO A 64 -0.96 26.52 -49.20
#